data_AF-A0A2C9KW22-F1
#
_entry.id   AF-A0A2C9KW22-F1
#
_cell.length_a   1.000
_cell.length_b   1.000
_cell.length_c   1.000
_cell.angle_alpha   90.00
_cell.angle_beta   90.00
_cell.angle_gamma   90.00
#
_symmetry.space_group_name_H-M   'P 1'
#
loop_
_entity.id
_entity.type
_entity.pdbx_description
1 polymer ?
#
loop_
_entity_poly.entity_id
_entity_poly.type
_entity_poly.pdbx_seq_one_letter_code
_entity_poly.pdbx_strand_id
1 'polypeptide(L)'
;MPKLWDPWKMYDVSPEELKAIRERAKMRQTLKAEWIKKSTNPFASPESGGFLFDPAVQRFISLKATQAERFKGSFKSIVAAVGLFIVPVGVLCYAAIKNRDEKEKMYRNGEVMYKDRKDKFFY
;
A
#
# COMPACT_ATOMS: atom_id res chain seq x y z
N MET A 1 2.72 5.17 33.22
CA MET A 1 2.65 6.49 32.53
C MET A 1 3.99 7.19 32.75
N PRO A 2 4.63 7.79 31.73
CA PRO A 2 5.82 8.60 31.96
C PRO A 2 5.44 9.83 32.79
N LYS A 3 6.30 10.24 33.73
CA LYS A 3 6.10 11.43 34.58
C LYS A 3 5.99 12.66 33.69
N LEU A 4 4.95 13.46 33.90
CA LEU A 4 4.53 14.55 33.00
C LEU A 4 5.49 15.75 33.00
N TRP A 5 6.29 15.94 34.05
CA TRP A 5 7.25 17.04 34.21
C TRP A 5 8.09 16.79 35.49
N ASP A 6 9.41 16.96 35.41
CA ASP A 6 10.33 16.81 36.56
C ASP A 6 11.13 18.12 36.74
N PRO A 7 10.82 18.95 37.75
CA PRO A 7 11.42 20.28 37.92
C PRO A 7 12.95 20.28 38.12
N TRP A 8 13.53 19.14 38.47
CA TRP A 8 14.96 18.98 38.73
C TRP A 8 15.74 18.51 37.51
N LYS A 9 15.06 18.18 36.41
CA LYS A 9 15.69 17.85 35.14
C LYS A 9 15.70 19.08 34.23
N MET A 10 16.90 19.46 33.78
CA MET A 10 17.08 20.60 32.88
C MET A 10 16.49 20.34 31.47
N TYR A 11 16.33 19.06 31.10
CA TYR A 11 15.67 18.61 29.88
C TYR A 11 14.78 17.41 30.20
N ASP A 12 13.58 17.37 29.62
CA ASP A 12 12.68 16.20 29.70
C ASP A 12 13.22 14.97 28.94
N VAL A 13 14.34 15.15 28.23
CA VAL A 13 14.90 14.24 27.23
C VAL A 13 16.34 13.89 27.60
N SER A 14 16.74 12.64 27.40
CA SER A 14 18.11 12.20 27.68
C SER A 14 19.14 12.93 26.81
N PRO A 15 20.41 13.07 27.23
CA PRO A 15 21.44 13.73 26.43
C PRO A 15 21.64 13.10 25.03
N GLU A 16 21.41 11.80 24.89
CA GLU A 16 21.50 11.07 23.63
C GLU A 16 20.34 11.40 22.70
N GLU A 17 19.11 11.36 23.21
CA GLU A 17 17.92 11.75 22.46
C GLU A 17 17.99 13.22 22.03
N LEU A 18 18.53 14.09 22.89
CA LEU A 18 18.71 15.50 22.59
C LEU A 18 19.72 15.71 21.45
N LYS A 19 20.83 14.96 21.44
CA LYS A 19 21.77 14.94 20.30
C LYS A 19 21.07 14.48 19.02
N ALA A 20 20.30 13.39 19.07
CA ALA A 20 19.55 12.89 17.92
C ALA A 20 18.52 13.90 17.38
N ILE A 21 17.83 14.65 18.27
CA ILE A 21 16.90 15.72 17.88
C ILE A 21 17.65 16.83 17.15
N ARG A 22 18.80 17.28 17.69
CA ARG A 22 19.63 18.32 17.07
C ARG A 22 20.16 17.88 15.70
N GLU A 23 20.59 16.63 15.57
CA GLU A 23 21.07 16.07 14.30
C GLU A 23 19.95 16.02 13.25
N ARG A 24 18.75 15.55 13.62
CA ARG A 24 17.58 15.57 12.72
C ARG A 24 17.19 16.99 12.32
N ALA A 25 17.22 17.93 13.24
CA ALA A 25 16.94 19.34 12.96
C ALA A 25 17.97 19.91 11.98
N LYS A 26 19.26 19.60 12.17
CA LYS A 26 20.34 19.99 11.26
C LYS A 26 20.12 19.43 9.85
N MET A 27 19.82 18.14 9.72
CA MET A 27 19.53 17.52 8.41
C MET A 27 18.31 18.14 7.72
N ARG A 28 17.27 18.49 8.47
CA ARG A 28 16.09 19.17 7.91
C ARG A 28 16.43 20.57 7.42
N GLN A 29 17.24 21.31 8.18
CA GLN A 29 17.68 22.65 7.80
C GLN A 29 18.54 22.61 6.53
N THR A 30 19.45 21.63 6.39
CA THR A 30 20.27 21.50 5.18
C THR A 30 19.41 21.18 3.95
N LEU A 31 18.50 20.22 4.04
CA LEU A 31 17.58 19.89 2.93
C LEU A 31 16.68 21.07 2.55
N LYS A 32 16.18 21.81 3.56
CA LYS A 32 15.37 23.02 3.32
C LYS A 32 16.19 24.11 2.64
N ALA A 33 17.43 24.32 3.05
CA ALA A 33 18.32 25.30 2.42
C ALA A 33 18.63 24.93 0.96
N GLU A 34 18.87 23.65 0.68
CA GLU A 34 19.04 23.15 -0.69
C GLU A 34 17.78 23.37 -1.54
N TRP A 35 16.60 23.07 -0.99
CA TRP A 35 15.33 23.30 -1.68
C TRP A 35 15.11 24.77 -2.00
N ILE A 36 15.28 25.66 -1.01
CA ILE A 36 15.13 27.10 -1.20
C ILE A 36 16.08 27.57 -2.30
N LYS A 37 17.37 27.21 -2.22
CA LYS A 37 18.38 27.57 -3.22
C LYS A 37 17.98 27.17 -4.64
N LYS A 38 17.42 25.97 -4.84
CA LYS A 38 17.02 25.47 -6.16
C LYS A 38 15.70 26.05 -6.64
N SER A 39 14.73 26.25 -5.73
CA SER A 39 13.39 26.76 -6.05
C SER A 39 13.36 28.27 -6.28
N THR A 40 14.21 29.04 -5.60
CA THR A 40 14.26 30.51 -5.77
C THR A 40 15.25 30.95 -6.85
N ASN A 41 15.84 30.04 -7.62
CA ASN A 41 16.80 30.38 -8.66
C ASN A 41 16.08 30.97 -9.90
N PRO A 42 16.25 32.27 -10.23
CA PRO A 42 15.55 32.91 -11.35
C PRO A 42 16.03 32.44 -12.72
N PHE A 43 17.23 31.83 -12.80
CA PHE A 43 17.79 31.30 -14.04
C PHE A 43 17.34 29.86 -14.33
N ALA A 44 16.62 29.23 -13.40
CA ALA A 44 15.95 27.96 -13.66
C ALA A 44 14.65 28.25 -14.44
N SER A 45 14.77 28.38 -15.77
CA SER A 45 13.63 28.72 -16.62
C SER A 45 12.61 27.57 -16.72
N PRO A 46 11.30 27.85 -16.61
CA PRO A 46 10.23 26.91 -16.97
C PRO A 46 10.22 26.56 -18.47
N GLU A 47 10.71 27.45 -19.35
CA GLU A 47 10.69 27.26 -20.81
C GLU A 47 11.70 26.21 -21.31
N SER A 48 12.75 25.92 -20.54
CA SER A 48 13.72 24.85 -20.84
C SER A 48 13.47 23.55 -20.07
N GLY A 49 12.30 23.42 -19.43
CA GLY A 49 11.66 22.12 -19.16
C GLY A 49 12.23 21.27 -18.02
N GLY A 50 12.74 21.88 -16.95
CA GLY A 50 13.22 21.13 -15.78
C GLY A 50 12.26 21.17 -14.60
N PHE A 51 11.54 20.08 -14.30
CA PHE A 51 11.01 19.89 -12.95
C PHE A 51 12.16 19.75 -11.95
N LEU A 52 12.02 20.34 -10.76
CA LEU A 52 13.01 20.17 -9.71
C LEU A 52 13.00 18.72 -9.21
N PHE A 53 14.02 17.96 -9.61
CA PHE A 53 14.15 16.56 -9.26
C PHE A 53 14.54 16.37 -7.78
N ASP A 54 13.72 15.64 -7.04
CA ASP A 54 14.04 15.19 -5.68
C ASP A 54 14.57 13.73 -5.70
N PRO A 55 15.85 13.51 -5.35
CA PRO A 55 16.42 12.17 -5.24
C PRO A 55 15.71 11.28 -4.21
N ALA A 56 15.08 11.83 -3.17
CA ALA A 56 14.33 11.04 -2.20
C ALA A 56 13.04 10.46 -2.83
N VAL A 57 12.28 11.28 -3.53
CA VAL A 57 11.09 10.84 -4.29
C VAL A 57 11.48 9.82 -5.35
N GLN A 58 12.54 10.07 -6.12
CA GLN A 58 12.98 9.10 -7.12
C GLN A 58 13.34 7.76 -6.50
N ARG A 59 14.12 7.75 -5.41
CA ARG A 59 14.48 6.49 -4.73
C ARG A 59 13.26 5.72 -4.26
N PHE A 60 12.23 6.42 -3.77
CA PHE A 60 10.98 5.79 -3.38
C PHE A 60 10.26 5.17 -4.60
N ILE A 61 10.16 5.90 -5.71
CA ILE A 61 9.55 5.39 -6.96
C ILE A 61 10.35 4.18 -7.47
N SER A 62 11.67 4.28 -7.54
CA SER A 62 12.54 3.18 -7.96
C SER A 62 12.39 1.96 -7.05
N LEU A 63 12.26 2.16 -5.73
CA LEU A 63 12.00 1.08 -4.78
C LEU A 63 10.66 0.38 -5.07
N LYS A 64 9.62 1.14 -5.41
CA LYS A 64 8.29 0.60 -5.79
C LYS A 64 8.36 -0.20 -7.09
N ALA A 65 9.05 0.33 -8.10
CA ALA A 65 9.19 -0.34 -9.40
C ALA A 65 9.96 -1.67 -9.29
N THR A 66 10.96 -1.74 -8.41
CA THR A 66 11.84 -2.91 -8.23
C THR A 66 11.42 -3.81 -7.06
N GLN A 67 10.16 -3.72 -6.62
CA GLN A 67 9.66 -4.54 -5.50
C GLN A 67 9.73 -6.03 -5.79
N ALA A 68 9.44 -6.45 -7.02
CA ALA A 68 9.47 -7.85 -7.44
C ALA A 68 10.90 -8.44 -7.35
N GLU A 69 11.91 -7.69 -7.79
CA GLU A 69 13.32 -8.10 -7.74
C GLU A 69 13.84 -8.25 -6.30
N ARG A 70 13.32 -7.44 -5.38
CA ARG A 70 13.71 -7.43 -3.96
C ARG A 70 12.85 -8.32 -3.08
N PHE A 71 11.85 -8.98 -3.64
CA PHE A 71 10.94 -9.82 -2.87
C PHE A 71 11.67 -11.06 -2.34
N LYS A 72 11.57 -11.27 -1.02
CA LYS A 72 12.04 -12.50 -0.36
C LYS A 72 10.83 -13.23 0.23
N GLY A 73 10.58 -14.44 -0.26
CA GLY A 73 9.50 -15.28 0.24
C GLY A 73 9.69 -15.57 1.74
N SER A 74 8.64 -15.29 2.51
CA SER A 74 8.56 -15.61 3.94
C SER A 74 7.26 -16.36 4.22
N PHE A 75 7.17 -17.01 5.37
CA PHE A 75 5.92 -17.67 5.75
C PHE A 75 4.73 -16.69 5.76
N LYS A 76 4.94 -15.47 6.24
CA LYS A 76 3.92 -14.40 6.24
C LYS A 76 3.45 -14.04 4.83
N SER A 77 4.36 -13.96 3.85
CA SER A 77 3.98 -13.65 2.46
C SER A 77 3.18 -14.78 1.82
N ILE A 78 3.48 -16.04 2.15
CA ILE A 78 2.72 -17.19 1.66
C ILE A 78 1.29 -17.15 2.24
N VAL A 79 1.15 -16.97 3.55
CA VAL A 79 -0.17 -16.87 4.19
C VAL A 79 -0.99 -15.73 3.59
N ALA A 80 -0.37 -14.57 3.35
CA ALA A 80 -1.04 -13.45 2.69
C ALA A 80 -1.47 -13.78 1.26
N ALA A 81 -0.62 -14.46 0.47
CA ALA A 81 -0.95 -14.86 -0.89
C ALA A 81 -2.10 -15.88 -0.93
N VAL A 82 -2.09 -16.87 -0.04
CA VAL A 82 -3.18 -17.86 0.07
C VAL A 82 -4.48 -17.17 0.47
N GLY A 83 -4.45 -16.31 1.48
CA GLY A 83 -5.64 -15.61 1.97
C GLY A 83 -6.23 -14.60 0.99
N LEU A 84 -5.40 -13.92 0.19
CA LEU A 84 -5.85 -12.91 -0.77
C LEU A 84 -6.25 -13.48 -2.13
N PHE A 85 -5.62 -14.57 -2.58
CA PHE A 85 -5.85 -15.11 -3.92
C PHE A 85 -6.55 -16.47 -3.89
N ILE A 86 -5.98 -17.45 -3.19
CA ILE A 86 -6.48 -18.83 -3.28
C ILE A 86 -7.84 -18.96 -2.60
N VAL A 87 -8.01 -18.38 -1.42
CA VAL A 87 -9.27 -18.48 -0.66
C VAL A 87 -10.44 -17.83 -1.41
N PRO A 88 -10.38 -16.56 -1.87
CA PRO A 88 -11.49 -15.96 -2.58
C PRO A 88 -11.83 -16.68 -3.89
N VAL A 89 -10.82 -17.10 -4.66
CA VAL A 89 -11.04 -17.87 -5.88
C VAL A 89 -11.72 -19.21 -5.56
N GLY A 90 -11.23 -19.94 -4.57
CA GLY A 90 -11.84 -21.21 -4.14
C GLY A 90 -13.29 -21.05 -3.68
N VAL A 91 -13.59 -20.01 -2.90
CA VAL A 91 -14.94 -19.69 -2.43
C VAL A 91 -15.86 -19.36 -3.62
N LEU A 92 -15.42 -18.51 -4.55
CA LEU A 92 -16.21 -18.14 -5.73
C LEU A 92 -16.48 -19.36 -6.63
N CYS A 93 -15.46 -20.18 -6.89
CA CYS A 93 -15.61 -21.41 -7.67
C CYS A 93 -16.59 -22.38 -6.99
N TYR A 94 -16.44 -22.61 -5.69
CA TYR A 94 -17.35 -23.48 -4.94
C TYR A 94 -18.79 -22.96 -4.97
N ALA A 95 -18.99 -21.67 -4.71
CA ALA A 95 -20.32 -21.06 -4.75
C ALA A 95 -20.96 -21.15 -6.15
N ALA A 96 -20.18 -20.96 -7.22
CA ALA A 96 -20.66 -21.07 -8.58
C ALA A 96 -21.10 -22.50 -8.93
N ILE A 97 -20.29 -23.50 -8.58
CA ILE A 97 -20.60 -24.92 -8.79
C ILE A 97 -21.85 -25.31 -8.00
N LYS A 98 -21.89 -25.00 -6.70
CA LYS A 98 -23.03 -25.31 -5.84
C LYS A 98 -24.32 -24.68 -6.37
N ASN A 99 -24.30 -23.41 -6.76
CA ASN A 99 -25.46 -22.73 -7.33
C ASN A 99 -25.92 -23.36 -8.65
N ARG A 100 -24.99 -23.90 -9.45
CA ARG A 100 -25.32 -24.62 -10.68
C ARG A 100 -25.99 -25.96 -10.37
N ASP A 101 -25.39 -26.75 -9.49
CA ASP A 101 -25.88 -28.08 -9.13
C ASP A 101 -27.27 -28.01 -8.49
N GLU A 102 -27.50 -27.02 -7.62
CA GLU A 102 -28.80 -26.77 -7.01
C GLU A 102 -29.87 -26.43 -8.06
N LYS A 103 -29.54 -25.56 -9.04
CA LYS A 103 -30.45 -25.25 -10.14
C LYS A 103 -30.73 -26.45 -11.03
N GLU A 104 -29.69 -27.21 -11.41
CA GLU A 104 -29.86 -28.43 -12.22
C GLU A 104 -30.75 -29.45 -11.48
N LYS A 105 -30.61 -29.58 -10.17
CA LYS A 105 -31.45 -30.44 -9.34
C LYS A 105 -32.92 -29.99 -9.36
N MET A 106 -33.20 -28.70 -9.15
CA MET A 106 -34.57 -28.16 -9.24
C MET A 106 -35.19 -28.41 -10.63
N TYR A 107 -34.39 -28.26 -11.69
CA TYR A 107 -34.84 -28.50 -13.06
C TYR A 107 -35.16 -29.98 -13.32
N ARG A 108 -34.36 -30.91 -12.80
CA ARG A 108 -34.57 -32.37 -12.94
C ARG A 108 -35.76 -32.87 -12.11
N ASN A 109 -35.97 -32.29 -10.92
CA ASN A 109 -37.10 -32.62 -10.05
C ASN A 109 -38.44 -32.06 -10.56
N GLY A 110 -38.42 -31.17 -11.56
CA GLY A 110 -39.62 -30.52 -12.06
C GLY A 110 -40.16 -29.41 -11.16
N GLU A 111 -39.37 -28.96 -10.18
CA GLU A 111 -39.72 -27.87 -9.24
C GLU A 111 -39.84 -26.51 -9.97
N VAL A 112 -39.16 -26.36 -11.11
CA VAL A 112 -39.20 -25.16 -11.96
C VAL A 112 -39.70 -25.49 -13.35
N MET A 113 -40.81 -24.85 -13.74
CA MET A 113 -41.37 -24.98 -15.10
C MET A 113 -40.42 -24.40 -16.14
N TYR A 114 -40.40 -24.96 -17.35
CA TYR A 114 -39.52 -24.52 -18.44
C TYR A 114 -39.65 -23.01 -18.76
N LYS A 115 -40.86 -22.47 -18.71
CA LYS A 115 -41.14 -21.04 -18.94
C LYS A 115 -40.46 -20.10 -17.94
N ASP A 116 -40.17 -20.58 -16.72
CA ASP A 116 -39.63 -19.77 -15.62
C ASP A 116 -38.10 -19.89 -15.50
N ARG A 117 -37.46 -20.69 -16.36
CA ARG A 117 -36.00 -20.81 -16.41
C ARG A 117 -35.38 -19.54 -16.99
N LYS A 118 -34.35 -19.02 -16.31
CA LYS A 118 -33.67 -17.75 -16.68
C LYS A 118 -32.86 -17.86 -17.97
N ASP A 119 -32.43 -19.07 -18.27
CA ASP A 119 -31.50 -19.45 -19.33
C ASP A 119 -32.19 -20.10 -20.55
N LYS A 120 -33.53 -20.18 -20.56
CA LYS A 120 -34.35 -20.90 -21.56
C LYS A 120 -34.11 -20.57 -23.04
N PHE A 121 -33.44 -19.46 -23.37
CA PHE A 121 -33.20 -19.01 -24.75
C PHE A 121 -31.73 -18.91 -25.14
N PHE A 122 -30.81 -19.08 -24.19
CA PHE A 122 -29.38 -18.88 -24.42
C PHE A 122 -28.60 -20.19 -24.41
N TYR A 123 -29.20 -21.29 -23.92
CA TYR A 123 -28.71 -22.67 -24.01
C TYR A 123 -29.87 -23.66 -24.02
#